data_AF-A0A2G9TSU4-F1
#
_entry.id   AF-A0A2G9TSU4-F1
#
_cell.length_a   1.000
_cell.length_b   1.000
_cell.length_c   1.000
_cell.angle_alpha   90.00
_cell.angle_beta   90.00
_cell.angle_gamma   90.00
#
_symmetry.space_group_name_H-M   'P 1'
#
loop_
_entity.id
_entity.type
_entity.pdbx_description
1 polymer ?
#
loop_
_entity_poly.entity_id
_entity_poly.type
_entity_poly.pdbx_seq_one_letter_code
_entity_poly.pdbx_strand_id
1 'polypeptide(L)'
;MSFMYIGFCAKSYVVASSTHMRPISASEGRVKVEFEVTPAMTNPWGGLHGGCTATLVDVVTTAACLVTPRGKPGVSVDLHVT
;
A
#
# COMPACT_ATOMS: atom_id res chain seq x y z
N MET A 1 -4.16 20.35 -11.58
CA MET A 1 -3.32 19.76 -10.51
C MET A 1 -3.52 18.25 -10.56
N SER A 2 -2.95 17.61 -11.59
CA SER A 2 -3.45 16.35 -12.16
C SER A 2 -2.42 15.24 -11.97
N PHE A 3 -2.81 14.17 -11.27
CA PHE A 3 -2.28 12.79 -11.26
C PHE A 3 -0.77 12.48 -11.15
N MET A 4 0.13 13.44 -11.37
CA MET A 4 1.57 13.21 -11.60
C MET A 4 2.44 13.41 -10.34
N TYR A 5 1.90 14.00 -9.27
CA TYR A 5 2.61 14.20 -7.99
C TYR A 5 2.46 13.03 -7.01
N ILE A 6 2.01 11.87 -7.49
CA ILE A 6 2.22 10.57 -6.83
C ILE A 6 3.24 9.78 -7.66
N GLY A 7 4.29 10.47 -8.12
CA GLY A 7 5.58 9.81 -8.22
C GLY A 7 5.92 9.39 -6.79
N PHE A 8 5.56 8.15 -6.44
CA PHE A 8 5.79 7.53 -5.15
C PHE A 8 7.15 7.97 -4.63
N CYS A 9 7.12 8.68 -3.49
CA CYS A 9 8.27 9.29 -2.85
C CYS A 9 9.50 8.38 -3.02
N ALA A 10 10.53 8.86 -3.74
CA ALA A 10 11.79 8.14 -3.93
C ALA A 10 12.52 7.81 -2.60
N LYS A 11 11.97 8.25 -1.45
CA LYS A 11 12.44 7.92 -0.10
C LYS A 11 11.81 6.66 0.50
N SER A 12 10.83 6.04 -0.15
CA SER A 12 10.19 4.80 0.32
C SER A 12 10.10 3.79 -0.82
N TYR A 13 11.25 3.15 -1.10
CA TYR A 13 11.45 2.16 -2.18
C TYR A 13 10.37 1.07 -2.25
N VAL A 14 9.77 0.74 -1.11
CA VAL A 14 8.78 -0.34 -0.95
C VAL A 14 7.49 -0.10 -1.72
N VAL A 15 6.96 1.13 -1.76
CA VAL A 15 5.64 1.35 -2.39
C VAL A 15 5.73 1.54 -3.91
N ALA A 16 6.88 1.96 -4.42
CA ALA A 16 7.11 2.14 -5.86
C ALA A 16 7.33 0.82 -6.63
N SER A 17 7.66 -0.28 -5.94
CA SER A 17 8.12 -1.54 -6.56
C SER A 17 7.07 -2.66 -6.63
N SER A 18 5.86 -2.48 -6.10
CA SER A 18 4.80 -3.50 -6.18
C SER A 18 4.12 -3.46 -7.55
N THR A 19 4.63 -4.24 -8.50
CA THR A 19 4.10 -4.38 -9.88
C THR A 19 2.62 -4.74 -9.95
N HIS A 20 2.05 -5.33 -8.89
CA HIS A 20 0.65 -5.75 -8.81
C HIS A 20 -0.27 -4.73 -8.11
N MET A 21 0.22 -3.54 -7.73
CA MET A 21 -0.55 -2.51 -7.02
C MET A 21 -0.68 -1.24 -7.87
N ARG A 22 -1.92 -0.85 -8.19
CA ARG A 22 -2.23 0.35 -8.96
C ARG A 22 -2.93 1.40 -8.09
N PRO A 23 -2.40 2.61 -7.94
CA PRO A 23 -3.12 3.68 -7.23
C PRO A 23 -4.38 4.10 -8.01
N ILE A 24 -5.48 4.29 -7.29
CA ILE A 24 -6.76 4.82 -7.80
C ILE A 24 -6.89 6.29 -7.43
N SER A 25 -6.65 6.63 -6.16
CA SER A 25 -6.72 8.01 -5.67
C SER A 25 -5.91 8.19 -4.39
N ALA A 26 -5.53 9.44 -4.13
CA ALA A 26 -4.97 9.86 -2.86
C ALA A 26 -5.56 11.20 -2.46
N SER A 27 -5.95 11.32 -1.19
CA SER A 27 -6.36 12.54 -0.54
C SER A 27 -5.72 12.60 0.84
N GLU A 28 -5.91 13.68 1.59
CA GLU A 28 -5.27 13.83 2.90
C GLU A 28 -5.54 12.64 3.83
N GLY A 29 -4.47 11.94 4.23
CA GLY A 29 -4.52 10.74 5.08
C GLY A 29 -5.23 9.52 4.48
N ARG A 30 -5.53 9.51 3.18
CA ARG A 30 -6.30 8.43 2.54
C ARG A 30 -5.70 8.06 1.19
N VAL A 31 -5.48 6.77 0.98
CA VAL A 31 -5.03 6.22 -0.30
C VAL A 31 -5.96 5.08 -0.68
N LYS A 32 -6.36 5.04 -1.95
CA LYS A 32 -7.10 3.93 -2.55
C LYS A 32 -6.24 3.29 -3.62
N VAL A 33 -6.07 1.97 -3.56
CA VAL A 33 -5.34 1.18 -4.55
C VAL A 33 -6.20 0.03 -5.05
N GLU A 34 -5.92 -0.42 -6.26
CA GLU A 34 -6.31 -1.73 -6.78
C GLU A 34 -5.11 -2.66 -6.65
N PHE A 35 -5.35 -3.91 -6.29
CA PHE A 35 -4.31 -4.93 -6.17
C PHE A 35 -4.72 -6.18 -6.92
N GLU A 36 -3.87 -6.65 -7.82
CA GLU A 36 -4.07 -7.88 -8.56
C GLU A 36 -3.57 -9.08 -7.73
N VAL A 37 -4.46 -10.02 -7.46
CA VAL A 37 -4.12 -11.25 -6.75
C VAL A 37 -3.72 -12.32 -7.77
N THR A 38 -2.47 -12.77 -7.70
CA THR A 38 -1.97 -13.88 -8.52
C THR A 38 -2.04 -15.21 -7.78
N PRO A 39 -2.02 -16.37 -8.47
CA PRO A 39 -2.01 -17.69 -7.83
C PRO A 39 -0.84 -17.91 -6.87
N ALA A 40 0.29 -17.23 -7.05
CA ALA A 40 1.43 -17.32 -6.14
C ALA A 40 1.19 -16.66 -4.78
N MET A 41 0.15 -15.84 -4.68
CA MET A 41 -0.22 -15.08 -3.47
C MET A 41 -1.42 -15.69 -2.75
N THR A 42 -2.00 -16.77 -3.26
CA THR A 42 -3.17 -17.39 -2.64
C THR A 42 -2.77 -18.36 -1.52
N ASN A 43 -3.67 -18.54 -0.57
CA ASN A 43 -3.61 -19.58 0.43
C ASN A 43 -4.13 -20.92 -0.15
N PRO A 44 -3.98 -22.05 0.56
CA PRO A 44 -4.48 -23.36 0.11
C PRO A 44 -5.99 -23.43 -0.17
N TRP A 45 -6.79 -22.48 0.35
CA TRP A 45 -8.23 -22.37 0.09
C TRP A 45 -8.57 -21.44 -1.08
N GLY A 46 -7.57 -20.93 -1.81
CA GLY A 46 -7.74 -20.10 -3.01
C GLY A 46 -8.00 -18.61 -2.74
N GLY A 47 -8.05 -18.17 -1.49
CA GLY A 47 -8.13 -16.75 -1.13
C GLY A 47 -6.75 -16.09 -1.05
N LEU A 48 -6.67 -14.76 -0.94
CA LEU A 48 -5.38 -14.07 -0.72
C LEU A 48 -4.74 -14.55 0.60
N HIS A 49 -3.44 -14.83 0.58
CA HIS A 49 -2.71 -15.28 1.76
C HIS A 49 -2.69 -14.19 2.83
N GLY A 50 -2.93 -14.57 4.09
CA GLY A 50 -3.00 -13.60 5.20
C GLY A 50 -1.75 -12.73 5.35
N GLY A 51 -0.57 -13.32 5.10
CA GLY A 51 0.69 -12.56 5.04
C GLY A 51 0.72 -11.51 3.93
N CYS A 52 0.15 -11.78 2.76
CA CYS A 52 0.03 -10.78 1.68
C CYS A 52 -0.93 -9.66 2.09
N THR A 53 -2.07 -9.99 2.71
CA THR A 53 -3.00 -8.99 3.26
C THR A 53 -2.32 -8.10 4.28
N ALA A 54 -1.55 -8.68 5.21
CA ALA A 54 -0.78 -7.93 6.21
C ALA A 54 0.22 -6.96 5.57
N THR A 55 0.98 -7.42 4.56
CA THR A 55 1.90 -6.56 3.81
C THR A 55 1.17 -5.43 3.09
N LEU A 56 0.00 -5.69 2.48
CA LEU A 56 -0.78 -4.65 1.82
C LEU A 56 -1.21 -3.57 2.81
N VAL A 57 -1.69 -3.95 4.00
CA VAL A 57 -2.09 -3.00 5.04
C VAL A 57 -0.89 -2.16 5.48
N ASP A 58 0.26 -2.76 5.75
CA ASP A 58 1.48 -2.06 6.20
C ASP A 58 2.00 -1.05 5.15
N VAL A 59 2.06 -1.47 3.89
CA VAL A 59 2.55 -0.63 2.78
C VAL A 59 1.59 0.51 2.46
N VAL A 60 0.28 0.23 2.38
CA VAL A 60 -0.72 1.24 2.01
C VAL A 60 -0.94 2.24 3.15
N THR A 61 -0.87 1.81 4.41
CA THR A 61 -0.93 2.74 5.56
C THR A 61 0.28 3.66 5.62
N THR A 62 1.47 3.15 5.32
CA THR A 62 2.67 4.00 5.15
C THR A 62 2.47 5.04 4.04
N ALA A 63 1.86 4.66 2.92
CA ALA A 63 1.50 5.59 1.85
C ALA A 63 0.45 6.63 2.30
N ALA A 64 -0.53 6.23 3.11
CA ALA A 64 -1.51 7.15 3.70
C ALA A 64 -0.85 8.19 4.61
N CYS A 65 0.18 7.82 5.38
CA CYS A 65 0.95 8.77 6.20
C CYS A 65 1.67 9.82 5.33
N LEU A 66 2.21 9.42 4.17
CA LEU A 66 2.91 10.32 3.26
C LEU A 66 2.00 11.40 2.65
N VAL A 67 0.70 11.14 2.53
CA VAL A 67 -0.26 12.10 1.96
C VAL A 67 -0.94 12.98 3.02
N THR A 68 -0.51 12.88 4.28
CA THR A 68 -0.88 13.86 5.32
C THR A 68 -0.03 15.13 5.21
N PRO A 69 -0.40 16.26 5.84
CA PRO A 69 0.43 17.47 5.86
C PRO A 69 1.81 17.23 6.48
N ARG A 70 1.95 16.21 7.34
CA ARG A 70 3.24 15.81 7.92
C ARG A 70 4.20 15.25 6.86
N GLY A 71 3.70 14.61 5.80
CA GLY A 71 4.49 14.16 4.65
C GLY A 71 5.63 13.19 4.98
N LYS A 72 5.49 12.37 6.03
CA LYS A 72 6.52 11.42 6.49
C LYS A 72 5.98 9.99 6.46
N PRO A 73 6.82 9.00 6.12
CA PRO A 73 6.41 7.59 6.19
C PRO A 73 6.16 7.20 7.65
N GLY A 74 5.21 6.29 7.84
CA GLY A 74 5.00 5.59 9.09
C GLY A 74 5.86 4.33 9.18
N VAL A 75 6.02 3.81 10.40
CA VAL A 75 6.51 2.46 10.65
C VAL A 75 5.52 1.79 11.58
N SER A 76 5.07 0.59 11.22
CA SER A 76 4.14 -0.18 12.04
C SER A 76 4.86 -0.71 13.28
N VAL A 77 4.32 -0.39 14.45
CA VAL A 77 4.78 -0.93 15.75
C VAL A 77 3.92 -2.10 16.22
N ASP A 78 2.71 -2.18 15.69
CA ASP A 78 1.74 -3.25 15.91
C ASP A 78 0.89 -3.40 14.64
N LEU A 79 0.55 -4.65 14.29
CA LEU A 79 -0.29 -4.96 13.14
C LEU A 79 -1.16 -6.18 13.48
N HIS A 80 -2.48 -5.97 13.54
CA HIS A 80 -3.46 -7.02 13.78
C HIS A 80 -4.34 -7.20 12.54
N VAL A 81 -4.34 -8.41 11.97
CA VAL A 81 -5.07 -8.77 10.75
C VAL A 81 -5.76 -10.10 11.01
N THR A 82 -7.09 -10.15 10.80
CA THR A 82 -7.97 -11.30 11.10
C THR A 82 -8.86 -11.62 9.92
#